data_AF-A0A3D0YLU2-F1
#
_entry.id   AF-A0A3D0YLU2-F1
#
_cell.length_a   1.000
_cell.length_b   1.000
_cell.length_c   1.000
_cell.angle_alpha   90.00
_cell.angle_beta   90.00
_cell.angle_gamma   90.00
#
_symmetry.space_group_name_H-M   'P 1'
#
loop_
_entity.id
_entity.type
_entity.pdbx_description
1 polymer ?
#
loop_
_entity_poly.entity_id
_entity_poly.type
_entity_poly.pdbx_seq_one_letter_code
_entity_poly.pdbx_strand_id
1 'polypeptide(L)'
;YLNNDATAADFIEKFATTAFRQKKPDPLYLSKLIKKFQANRASGMNYKAAMAESMAIILASPSFLFIQEAEPAQQKPHKMLDNRELAVRLSYFLWSSPPDATLYAANLSDPTIFSQQVERMLSDPKSERLRDGFISQWAEFDRYDAITIDRKQHYVFNEGVQQDAKQEVREFFGTLIKENLPAKNLIDSDFVTINGALAAHYEIAFPKEKNNTFHKIKLALNSPRGGLITQSAFLTTGSNGERSSPVIRGALVMEKILHDEPNPPPPNVPELDEASNKPMTNRQMVLLHQKRATCASCHVKMDAIGFGLENFDTIGRWRDTEKVGKKHVPIKPGGILPNGQKFNNANELKKVLLTNEKELATQLTESLLTYGLGRTIEFSDADDVELITNRLRKDGYRLRDMIREVATSPLFKKK
;
A
#
# COMPACT_ATOMS: atom_id res chain seq x y z
N TYR A 1 32.84 15.09 24.05
CA TYR A 1 31.75 14.14 24.31
C TYR A 1 32.06 12.71 23.87
N LEU A 2 32.69 12.47 22.71
CA LEU A 2 33.11 11.10 22.32
C LEU A 2 34.45 10.72 22.99
N ASN A 3 34.62 9.44 23.36
CA ASN A 3 35.80 8.87 24.05
C ASN A 3 36.01 9.32 25.51
N ASN A 4 34.94 9.63 26.26
CA ASN A 4 35.03 9.83 27.70
C ASN A 4 34.08 8.86 28.43
N ASP A 5 34.66 7.85 29.08
CA ASP A 5 33.94 6.85 29.85
C ASP A 5 33.06 7.47 30.95
N ALA A 6 33.44 8.64 31.50
CA ALA A 6 32.66 9.34 32.52
C ALA A 6 31.30 9.85 32.01
N THR A 7 31.16 10.08 30.70
CA THR A 7 29.90 10.53 30.07
C THR A 7 29.11 9.40 29.42
N ALA A 8 29.60 8.15 29.50
CA ALA A 8 29.00 7.03 28.80
C ALA A 8 27.59 6.69 29.34
N ALA A 9 27.38 6.78 30.66
CA ALA A 9 26.09 6.52 31.29
C ALA A 9 24.99 7.47 30.76
N ASP A 10 25.24 8.78 30.81
CA ASP A 10 24.31 9.81 30.32
C ASP A 10 23.99 9.62 28.83
N PHE A 11 25.01 9.27 28.04
CA PHE A 11 24.84 9.05 26.62
C PHE A 11 24.00 7.79 26.33
N ILE A 12 24.26 6.69 27.06
CA ILE A 12 23.46 5.45 26.96
C ILE A 12 22.00 5.73 27.36
N GLU A 13 21.77 6.46 28.45
CA GLU A 13 20.42 6.82 28.90
C GLU A 13 19.70 7.68 27.87
N LYS A 14 20.36 8.72 27.33
CA LYS A 14 19.79 9.59 26.31
C LYS A 14 19.45 8.83 25.03
N PHE A 15 20.35 7.94 24.60
CA PHE A 15 20.12 7.11 23.41
C PHE A 15 18.97 6.13 23.65
N ALA A 16 18.94 5.42 24.79
CA ALA A 16 17.85 4.51 25.15
C ALA A 16 16.50 5.23 25.24
N THR A 17 16.45 6.41 25.88
CA THR A 17 15.23 7.22 25.98
C THR A 17 14.72 7.64 24.61
N THR A 18 15.61 8.05 23.71
CA THR A 18 15.25 8.41 22.33
C THR A 18 14.78 7.19 21.53
N ALA A 19 15.52 6.08 21.60
CA ALA A 19 15.19 4.82 20.93
C ALA A 19 13.83 4.27 21.40
N PHE A 20 13.51 4.44 22.67
CA PHE A 20 12.22 4.05 23.25
C PHE A 20 11.18 5.18 23.15
N ARG A 21 11.35 6.11 22.20
CA ARG A 21 10.38 7.15 21.84
C ARG A 21 9.99 8.03 23.03
N GLN A 22 10.99 8.52 23.77
CA GLN A 22 10.84 9.32 25.00
C GLN A 22 10.21 8.58 26.18
N LYS A 23 10.11 7.24 26.13
CA LYS A 23 9.82 6.44 27.35
C LYS A 23 11.09 6.36 28.16
N LYS A 24 11.00 6.69 29.45
CA LYS A 24 12.12 6.47 30.37
C LYS A 24 12.43 4.96 30.44
N PRO A 25 13.68 4.54 30.18
CA PRO A 25 14.08 3.14 30.32
C PRO A 25 13.93 2.66 31.75
N ASP A 26 13.67 1.36 31.94
CA ASP A 26 13.68 0.74 33.26
C ASP A 26 15.07 0.94 33.94
N PRO A 27 15.13 1.38 35.20
CA PRO A 27 16.41 1.64 35.88
C PRO A 27 17.32 0.41 36.00
N LEU A 28 16.76 -0.79 36.19
CA LEU A 28 17.53 -2.02 36.25
C LEU A 28 18.09 -2.37 34.88
N TYR A 29 17.31 -2.22 33.82
CA TYR A 29 17.78 -2.37 32.43
C TYR A 29 18.96 -1.43 32.12
N LEU A 30 18.81 -0.14 32.45
CA LEU A 30 19.87 0.85 32.22
C LEU A 30 21.14 0.54 33.02
N SER A 31 21.00 0.15 34.29
CA SER A 31 22.15 -0.21 35.12
C SER A 31 22.91 -1.43 34.58
N LYS A 32 22.20 -2.43 34.03
CA LYS A 32 22.81 -3.60 33.40
C LYS A 32 23.58 -3.22 32.13
N LEU A 33 23.03 -2.33 31.30
CA LEU A 33 23.71 -1.82 30.09
C LEU A 33 25.01 -1.07 30.44
N ILE A 34 24.95 -0.17 31.42
CA ILE A 34 26.13 0.59 31.87
C ILE A 34 27.21 -0.35 32.43
N LYS A 35 26.83 -1.35 33.23
CA LYS A 35 27.75 -2.38 33.71
C LYS A 35 28.37 -3.19 32.57
N LYS A 36 27.59 -3.55 31.54
CA LYS A 36 28.10 -4.25 30.35
C LYS A 36 29.10 -3.39 29.58
N PHE A 37 28.82 -2.10 29.39
CA PHE A 37 29.78 -1.15 28.81
C PHE A 37 31.09 -1.13 29.61
N GLN A 38 31.01 -0.94 30.93
CA GLN A 38 32.19 -0.90 31.81
C GLN A 38 33.00 -2.20 31.76
N ALA A 39 32.33 -3.36 31.76
CA ALA A 39 32.99 -4.66 31.64
C ALA A 39 33.72 -4.82 30.31
N ASN A 40 33.10 -4.39 29.20
CA ASN A 40 33.75 -4.41 27.88
C ASN A 40 34.97 -3.46 27.84
N ARG A 41 34.88 -2.29 28.48
CA ARG A 41 36.03 -1.38 28.60
C ARG A 41 37.17 -2.00 29.40
N ALA A 42 36.84 -2.66 30.51
CA ALA A 42 37.81 -3.35 31.36
C ALA A 42 38.47 -4.56 30.67
N SER A 43 37.81 -5.21 29.71
CA SER A 43 38.39 -6.28 28.91
C SER A 43 39.28 -5.80 27.75
N GLY A 44 39.53 -4.50 27.65
CA GLY A 44 40.40 -3.91 26.62
C GLY A 44 39.68 -3.45 25.36
N MET A 45 38.35 -3.56 25.29
CA MET A 45 37.58 -3.05 24.15
C MET A 45 37.67 -1.52 24.10
N ASN A 46 37.90 -0.94 22.93
CA ASN A 46 37.90 0.52 22.77
C ASN A 46 36.49 1.12 22.99
N TYR A 47 36.43 2.42 23.30
CA TYR A 47 35.18 3.11 23.62
C TYR A 47 34.09 2.93 22.56
N LYS A 48 34.46 3.07 21.27
CA LYS A 48 33.51 2.98 20.16
C LYS A 48 32.89 1.59 20.07
N ALA A 49 33.69 0.53 20.19
CA ALA A 49 33.21 -0.84 20.15
C ALA A 49 32.33 -1.17 21.37
N ALA A 50 32.72 -0.76 22.57
CA ALA A 50 31.90 -0.98 23.78
C ALA A 50 30.56 -0.22 23.74
N MET A 51 30.57 1.00 23.18
CA MET A 51 29.35 1.78 22.97
C MET A 51 28.46 1.16 21.88
N ALA A 52 29.05 0.68 20.79
CA ALA A 52 28.31 0.00 19.73
C ALA A 52 27.58 -1.25 20.25
N GLU A 53 28.21 -2.07 21.12
CA GLU A 53 27.51 -3.18 21.78
C GLU A 53 26.33 -2.71 22.64
N SER A 54 26.52 -1.64 23.41
CA SER A 54 25.47 -1.09 24.27
C SER A 54 24.27 -0.59 23.44
N MET A 55 24.54 0.11 22.34
CA MET A 55 23.52 0.55 21.39
C MET A 55 22.83 -0.64 20.70
N ALA A 56 23.58 -1.68 20.32
CA ALA A 56 23.01 -2.86 19.68
C ALA A 56 22.01 -3.57 20.59
N ILE A 57 22.29 -3.67 21.90
CA ILE A 57 21.34 -4.22 22.87
C ILE A 57 20.07 -3.37 22.98
N ILE A 58 20.19 -2.03 22.90
CA ILE A 58 19.03 -1.12 22.90
C ILE A 58 18.20 -1.33 21.63
N LEU A 59 18.84 -1.39 20.46
CA LEU A 59 18.18 -1.59 19.16
C LEU A 59 17.59 -3.01 18.98
N ALA A 60 18.07 -3.98 19.75
CA ALA A 60 17.51 -5.34 19.78
C ALA A 60 16.41 -5.52 20.85
N SER A 61 16.12 -4.48 21.66
CA SER A 61 15.12 -4.55 22.73
C SER A 61 13.70 -4.54 22.18
N PRO A 62 12.74 -5.28 22.77
CA PRO A 62 11.32 -5.17 22.44
C PRO A 62 10.77 -3.73 22.53
N SER A 63 11.31 -2.91 23.44
CA SER A 63 10.92 -1.49 23.57
C SER A 63 11.30 -0.63 22.35
N PHE A 64 12.29 -1.07 21.56
CA PHE A 64 12.66 -0.44 20.29
C PHE A 64 12.00 -1.13 19.09
N LEU A 65 11.92 -2.46 19.08
CA LEU A 65 11.37 -3.21 17.95
C LEU A 65 9.86 -3.04 17.83
N PHE A 66 9.15 -2.87 18.94
CA PHE A 66 7.70 -2.71 18.96
C PHE A 66 7.30 -1.31 19.44
N ILE A 67 6.17 -0.82 18.93
CA ILE A 67 5.48 0.33 19.50
C ILE A 67 4.58 -0.22 20.60
N GLN A 68 5.05 -0.13 21.85
CA GLN A 68 4.30 -0.60 23.01
C GLN A 68 3.51 0.57 23.60
N GLU A 69 2.20 0.42 23.61
CA GLU A 69 1.29 1.23 24.41
C GLU A 69 1.21 0.62 25.80
N ALA A 70 1.20 1.44 26.85
CA ALA A 70 1.23 0.92 28.21
C ALA A 70 -0.02 0.09 28.47
N GLU A 71 0.12 -1.09 29.09
CA GLU A 71 -1.05 -1.85 29.53
C GLU A 71 -1.90 -0.97 30.47
N PRO A 72 -3.25 -0.99 30.32
CA PRO A 72 -4.10 -0.26 31.23
C PRO A 72 -3.82 -0.72 32.66
N ALA A 73 -3.51 0.21 33.56
CA ALA A 73 -3.56 -0.11 34.98
C ALA A 73 -4.96 -0.67 35.29
N GLN A 74 -5.03 -1.82 35.98
CA GLN A 74 -6.25 -2.61 36.21
C GLN A 74 -7.45 -1.84 36.81
N GLN A 75 -7.27 -0.56 37.18
CA GLN A 75 -8.27 0.31 37.78
C GLN A 75 -8.68 1.54 36.94
N LYS A 76 -8.18 1.69 35.71
CA LYS A 76 -8.65 2.74 34.78
C LYS A 76 -9.14 2.11 33.47
N PRO A 77 -10.46 2.02 33.22
CA PRO A 77 -11.01 1.54 31.96
C PRO A 77 -10.80 2.52 30.79
N HIS A 78 -9.92 3.52 30.93
CA HIS A 78 -9.60 4.44 29.85
C HIS A 78 -8.67 3.75 28.86
N LYS A 79 -9.28 3.10 27.89
CA LYS A 79 -8.71 2.62 26.62
C LYS A 79 -8.09 3.74 25.77
N MET A 80 -7.99 4.99 26.23
CA MET A 80 -7.47 6.10 25.42
C MET A 80 -5.96 6.21 25.56
N LEU A 81 -5.30 6.61 24.48
CA LEU A 81 -3.88 6.90 24.46
C LEU A 81 -3.56 8.22 25.16
N ASP A 82 -2.42 8.28 25.83
CA ASP A 82 -1.89 9.54 26.36
C ASP A 82 -1.27 10.42 25.25
N ASN A 83 -0.91 11.66 25.56
CA ASN A 83 -0.34 12.60 24.58
C ASN A 83 0.95 12.07 23.93
N ARG A 84 1.79 11.34 24.67
CA ARG A 84 3.04 10.79 24.12
C ARG A 84 2.73 9.63 23.18
N GLU A 85 1.84 8.73 23.59
CA GLU A 85 1.38 7.59 22.79
C GLU A 85 0.71 8.07 21.49
N LEU A 86 -0.16 9.08 21.56
CA LEU A 86 -0.77 9.74 20.40
C LEU A 86 0.28 10.35 19.46
N ALA A 87 1.28 11.05 20.00
CA ALA A 87 2.35 11.64 19.21
C ALA A 87 3.11 10.55 18.43
N VAL A 88 3.47 9.47 19.10
CA VAL A 88 4.15 8.33 18.50
C VAL A 88 3.29 7.66 17.43
N ARG A 89 2.05 7.29 17.74
CA ARG A 89 1.17 6.63 16.75
C ARG A 89 0.97 7.51 15.52
N LEU A 90 0.70 8.81 15.72
CA LEU A 90 0.52 9.75 14.61
C LEU A 90 1.79 9.92 13.77
N SER A 91 2.97 10.00 14.39
CA SER A 91 4.24 10.15 13.66
C SER A 91 4.61 8.91 12.86
N TYR A 92 4.34 7.72 13.38
CA TYR A 92 4.62 6.48 12.66
C TYR A 92 3.60 6.24 11.54
N PHE A 93 2.33 6.61 11.76
CA PHE A 93 1.31 6.58 10.71
C PHE A 93 1.65 7.53 9.56
N LEU A 94 1.89 8.82 9.84
CA LEU A 94 2.05 9.83 8.78
C LEU A 94 3.47 9.96 8.24
N TRP A 95 4.49 9.75 9.07
CA TRP A 95 5.89 10.03 8.71
C TRP A 95 6.82 8.82 8.82
N SER A 96 6.32 7.65 9.24
CA SER A 96 7.11 6.42 9.47
C SER A 96 8.42 6.69 10.23
N SER A 97 8.39 7.63 11.17
CA SER A 97 9.56 8.10 11.91
C SER A 97 9.17 8.69 13.27
N PRO A 98 10.13 8.85 14.22
CA PRO A 98 9.83 9.41 15.52
C PRO A 98 9.19 10.82 15.47
N PRO A 99 8.35 11.18 16.46
CA PRO A 99 7.79 12.52 16.58
C PRO A 99 8.89 13.59 16.65
N ASP A 100 8.60 14.76 16.09
CA ASP A 100 9.43 15.94 16.33
C ASP A 100 9.13 16.57 17.71
N ALA A 101 9.99 17.51 18.13
CA ALA A 101 9.83 18.18 19.42
C ALA A 101 8.48 18.93 19.52
N THR A 102 8.00 19.50 18.41
CA THR A 102 6.71 20.18 18.33
C THR A 102 5.55 19.23 18.63
N LEU A 103 5.56 18.02 18.04
CA LEU A 103 4.52 17.03 18.26
C LEU A 103 4.56 16.46 19.70
N TYR A 104 5.76 16.24 20.25
CA TYR A 104 5.91 15.82 21.66
C TYR A 104 5.41 16.87 22.66
N ALA A 105 5.54 18.15 22.35
CA ALA A 105 5.11 19.24 23.22
C ALA A 105 3.62 19.60 23.08
N ALA A 106 2.93 19.10 22.06
CA ALA A 106 1.54 19.45 21.77
C ALA A 106 0.56 18.80 22.77
N ASN A 107 -0.51 19.52 23.12
CA ASN A 107 -1.64 18.94 23.85
C ASN A 107 -2.56 18.17 22.89
N LEU A 108 -2.18 16.94 22.55
CA LEU A 108 -2.89 16.08 21.59
C LEU A 108 -4.25 15.55 22.08
N SER A 109 -4.57 15.74 23.36
CA SER A 109 -5.90 15.47 23.91
C SER A 109 -6.95 16.50 23.46
N ASP A 110 -6.51 17.70 23.08
CA ASP A 110 -7.37 18.73 22.50
C ASP A 110 -7.62 18.41 21.02
N PRO A 111 -8.89 18.17 20.60
CA PRO A 111 -9.21 17.82 19.23
C PRO A 111 -8.79 18.86 18.18
N THR A 112 -8.83 20.15 18.54
CA THR A 112 -8.44 21.25 17.65
C THR A 112 -6.93 21.25 17.44
N ILE A 113 -6.14 21.12 18.52
CA ILE A 113 -4.68 21.04 18.43
C ILE A 113 -4.27 19.76 17.68
N PHE A 114 -4.92 18.64 17.95
CA PHE A 114 -4.65 17.38 17.24
C PHE A 114 -4.87 17.52 15.74
N SER A 115 -6.01 18.09 15.32
CA SER A 115 -6.31 18.31 13.90
C SER A 115 -5.28 19.24 13.23
N GLN A 116 -4.83 20.29 13.91
CA GLN A 116 -3.76 21.17 13.41
C GLN A 116 -2.44 20.42 13.21
N GLN A 117 -2.07 19.51 14.13
CA GLN A 117 -0.87 18.68 13.99
C GLN A 117 -0.99 17.69 12.82
N VAL A 118 -2.15 17.08 12.61
CA VAL A 118 -2.41 16.22 11.44
C VAL A 118 -2.17 16.98 10.14
N GLU A 119 -2.76 18.17 9.97
CA GLU A 119 -2.58 18.96 8.74
C GLU A 119 -1.16 19.48 8.55
N ARG A 120 -0.49 19.88 9.64
CA ARG A 120 0.94 20.24 9.58
C ARG A 120 1.77 19.07 9.07
N MET A 121 1.53 17.87 9.60
CA MET A 121 2.29 16.68 9.25
C MET A 121 2.01 16.19 7.83
N LEU A 122 0.76 16.28 7.36
CA LEU A 122 0.36 15.98 5.97
C LEU A 122 0.89 17.01 4.96
N SER A 123 1.39 18.16 5.42
CA SER A 123 2.00 19.19 4.58
C SER A 123 3.53 19.13 4.59
N ASP A 124 4.12 18.32 5.47
CA ASP A 124 5.56 18.12 5.56
C ASP A 124 6.02 17.05 4.54
N PRO A 125 7.16 17.23 3.84
CA PRO A 125 7.67 16.23 2.90
C PRO A 125 7.82 14.81 3.47
N LYS A 126 7.97 14.66 4.78
CA LYS A 126 7.99 13.33 5.42
C LYS A 126 6.70 12.53 5.20
N SER A 127 5.57 13.17 4.85
CA SER A 127 4.32 12.47 4.53
C SER A 127 4.41 11.59 3.28
N GLU A 128 5.43 11.79 2.43
CA GLU A 128 5.74 10.88 1.33
C GLU A 128 6.04 9.45 1.82
N ARG A 129 6.44 9.28 3.09
CA ARG A 129 6.64 7.95 3.69
C ARG A 129 5.33 7.21 3.95
N LEU A 130 4.26 7.90 4.35
CA LEU A 130 2.93 7.32 4.39
C LEU A 130 2.51 6.87 2.98
N ARG A 131 2.67 7.75 1.98
CA ARG A 131 2.39 7.43 0.57
C ARG A 131 3.11 6.14 0.17
N ASP A 132 4.43 6.09 0.32
CA ASP A 132 5.25 4.98 -0.14
C ASP A 132 4.98 3.70 0.66
N GLY A 133 4.87 3.80 1.98
CA GLY A 133 4.65 2.66 2.86
C GLY A 133 3.26 2.05 2.67
N PHE A 134 2.21 2.86 2.67
CA PHE A 134 0.84 2.41 2.52
C PHE A 134 0.60 1.80 1.14
N ILE A 135 0.87 2.56 0.07
CA ILE A 135 0.48 2.12 -1.28
C ILE A 135 1.30 0.92 -1.76
N SER A 136 2.55 0.77 -1.31
CA SER A 136 3.37 -0.40 -1.66
C SER A 136 2.79 -1.69 -1.08
N GLN A 137 2.22 -1.64 0.13
CA GLN A 137 1.54 -2.78 0.76
C GLN A 137 0.17 -3.01 0.12
N TRP A 138 -0.61 -1.94 -0.01
CA TRP A 138 -1.97 -2.02 -0.54
C TRP A 138 -2.02 -2.51 -2.00
N ALA A 139 -1.03 -2.15 -2.83
CA ALA A 139 -0.90 -2.60 -4.22
C ALA A 139 -0.07 -3.89 -4.39
N GLU A 140 0.30 -4.57 -3.30
CA GLU A 140 1.01 -5.86 -3.29
C GLU A 140 2.34 -5.87 -4.06
N PHE A 141 3.23 -4.94 -3.76
CA PHE A 141 4.53 -4.90 -4.43
C PHE A 141 5.40 -6.13 -4.17
N ASP A 142 5.22 -6.83 -3.05
CA ASP A 142 5.91 -8.11 -2.82
C ASP A 142 5.53 -9.15 -3.87
N ARG A 143 4.25 -9.20 -4.25
CA ARG A 143 3.78 -10.06 -5.33
C ARG A 143 4.31 -9.59 -6.69
N TYR A 144 4.31 -8.28 -6.95
CA TYR A 144 4.92 -7.73 -8.16
C TYR A 144 6.39 -8.15 -8.30
N ASP A 145 7.18 -8.02 -7.23
CA ASP A 145 8.61 -8.34 -7.21
C ASP A 145 8.88 -9.86 -7.32
N ALA A 146 7.92 -10.71 -6.92
CA ALA A 146 8.01 -12.16 -7.08
C ALA A 146 7.77 -12.63 -8.52
N ILE A 147 7.16 -11.80 -9.38
CA ILE A 147 6.83 -12.18 -10.77
C ILE A 147 8.05 -12.02 -11.67
N THR A 148 8.50 -13.13 -12.25
CA THR A 148 9.64 -13.12 -13.18
C THR A 148 9.16 -12.89 -14.62
N ILE A 149 9.55 -11.77 -15.22
CA ILE A 149 9.28 -11.47 -16.64
C ILE A 149 10.42 -12.00 -17.51
N ASP A 150 10.08 -12.76 -18.56
CA ASP A 150 11.06 -13.16 -19.57
C ASP A 150 11.52 -11.95 -20.39
N ARG A 151 12.73 -11.46 -20.07
CA ARG A 151 13.35 -10.31 -20.74
C ARG A 151 13.72 -10.60 -22.21
N LYS A 152 13.77 -11.86 -22.65
CA LYS A 152 13.97 -12.17 -24.08
C LYS A 152 12.71 -11.87 -24.88
N GLN A 153 11.54 -12.09 -24.28
CA GLN A 153 10.24 -11.78 -24.89
C GLN A 153 9.86 -10.30 -24.69
N HIS A 154 10.25 -9.72 -23.56
CA HIS A 154 9.92 -8.34 -23.17
C HIS A 154 11.18 -7.47 -23.00
N TYR A 155 12.04 -7.38 -24.03
CA TYR A 155 13.36 -6.72 -23.96
C TYR A 155 13.33 -5.24 -23.55
N VAL A 156 12.23 -4.55 -23.83
CA VAL A 156 11.97 -3.16 -23.44
C VAL A 156 11.56 -3.00 -21.97
N PHE A 157 11.11 -4.07 -21.31
CA PHE A 157 10.70 -4.08 -19.90
C PHE A 157 11.86 -4.49 -18.98
N ASN A 158 12.93 -3.71 -19.07
CA ASN A 158 14.14 -3.91 -18.26
C ASN A 158 13.90 -3.51 -16.79
N GLU A 159 14.92 -3.72 -15.95
CA GLU A 159 14.84 -3.44 -14.52
C GLU A 159 14.49 -1.98 -14.20
N GLY A 160 14.96 -1.02 -14.99
CA GLY A 160 14.62 0.39 -14.82
C GLY A 160 13.12 0.65 -15.01
N VAL A 161 12.53 0.11 -16.08
CA VAL A 161 11.09 0.23 -16.33
C VAL A 161 10.27 -0.50 -15.26
N GLN A 162 10.77 -1.61 -14.71
CA GLN A 162 10.12 -2.32 -13.61
C GLN A 162 10.10 -1.48 -12.32
N GLN A 163 11.22 -0.85 -11.96
CA GLN A 163 11.24 0.06 -10.82
C GLN A 163 10.38 1.30 -11.06
N ASP A 164 10.40 1.84 -12.28
CA ASP A 164 9.55 2.97 -12.66
C ASP A 164 8.07 2.61 -12.57
N ALA A 165 7.66 1.40 -12.95
CA ALA A 165 6.27 0.93 -12.81
C ALA A 165 5.80 0.90 -11.35
N LYS A 166 6.66 0.51 -10.39
CA LYS A 166 6.36 0.63 -8.96
C LYS A 166 6.29 2.09 -8.52
N GLN A 167 7.19 2.92 -9.03
CA GLN A 167 7.22 4.34 -8.70
C GLN A 167 6.01 5.09 -9.26
N GLU A 168 5.46 4.70 -10.42
CA GLU A 168 4.22 5.24 -10.98
C GLU A 168 3.06 5.16 -9.99
N VAL A 169 2.86 4.00 -9.38
CA VAL A 169 1.79 3.78 -8.40
C VAL A 169 1.96 4.74 -7.21
N ARG A 170 3.19 4.89 -6.71
CA ARG A 170 3.50 5.82 -5.60
C ARG A 170 3.24 7.26 -5.99
N GLU A 171 3.77 7.72 -7.12
CA GLU A 171 3.64 9.10 -7.58
C GLU A 171 2.20 9.46 -7.96
N PHE A 172 1.47 8.51 -8.54
CA PHE A 172 0.05 8.66 -8.81
C PHE A 172 -0.75 8.82 -7.51
N PHE A 173 -0.56 7.91 -6.54
CA PHE A 173 -1.24 8.01 -5.25
C PHE A 173 -0.85 9.29 -4.49
N GLY A 174 0.42 9.69 -4.56
CA GLY A 174 0.91 10.96 -4.02
C GLY A 174 0.23 12.18 -4.64
N THR A 175 0.00 12.15 -5.96
CA THR A 175 -0.76 13.19 -6.67
C THR A 175 -2.20 13.25 -6.15
N LEU A 176 -2.86 12.10 -5.97
CA LEU A 176 -4.22 12.05 -5.43
C LEU A 176 -4.30 12.62 -4.00
N ILE A 177 -3.32 12.35 -3.14
CA ILE A 177 -3.25 12.93 -1.78
C ILE A 177 -2.98 14.44 -1.85
N LYS A 178 -1.96 14.86 -2.59
CA LYS A 178 -1.50 16.26 -2.63
C LYS A 178 -2.57 17.20 -3.17
N GLU A 179 -3.30 16.77 -4.19
CA GLU A 179 -4.41 17.53 -4.79
C GLU A 179 -5.76 17.23 -4.13
N ASN A 180 -5.77 16.36 -3.10
CA ASN A 180 -6.96 15.90 -2.40
C ASN A 180 -8.08 15.42 -3.35
N LEU A 181 -7.71 14.59 -4.33
CA LEU A 181 -8.63 14.05 -5.31
C LEU A 181 -9.51 12.94 -4.70
N PRO A 182 -10.75 12.76 -5.21
CA PRO A 182 -11.63 11.65 -4.85
C PRO A 182 -10.99 10.26 -5.02
N ALA A 183 -11.30 9.32 -4.13
CA ALA A 183 -10.80 7.95 -4.19
C ALA A 183 -11.10 7.25 -5.53
N LYS A 184 -12.23 7.57 -6.16
CA LYS A 184 -12.62 7.02 -7.47
C LYS A 184 -11.60 7.29 -8.60
N ASN A 185 -10.69 8.24 -8.41
CA ASN A 185 -9.56 8.44 -9.31
C ASN A 185 -8.66 7.20 -9.42
N LEU A 186 -8.64 6.32 -8.42
CA LEU A 186 -7.99 5.00 -8.49
C LEU A 186 -8.64 4.07 -9.52
N ILE A 187 -9.93 4.26 -9.85
CA ILE A 187 -10.63 3.50 -10.89
C ILE A 187 -10.42 4.16 -12.25
N ASP A 188 -10.69 5.46 -12.34
CA ASP A 188 -10.60 6.21 -13.59
C ASP A 188 -10.12 7.64 -13.35
N SER A 189 -9.10 8.04 -14.10
CA SER A 189 -8.52 9.38 -14.07
C SER A 189 -8.27 9.85 -15.49
N ASP A 190 -8.44 11.13 -15.75
CA ASP A 190 -8.11 11.75 -17.03
C ASP A 190 -6.60 12.07 -17.17
N PHE A 191 -5.78 11.45 -16.33
CA PHE A 191 -4.34 11.63 -16.28
C PHE A 191 -3.62 10.36 -15.81
N VAL A 192 -2.32 10.32 -16.07
CA VAL A 192 -1.34 9.37 -15.48
C VAL A 192 -0.20 10.16 -14.83
N THR A 193 0.60 9.51 -13.98
CA THR A 193 1.79 10.12 -13.38
C THR A 193 3.02 9.31 -13.76
N ILE A 194 3.74 9.75 -14.80
CA ILE A 194 4.77 8.94 -15.47
C ILE A 194 6.03 9.74 -15.76
N ASN A 195 7.14 9.06 -15.98
CA ASN A 195 8.37 9.63 -16.55
C ASN A 195 8.49 9.29 -18.05
N GLY A 196 9.64 9.64 -18.66
CA GLY A 196 9.88 9.39 -20.09
C GLY A 196 9.91 7.90 -20.46
N ALA A 197 10.45 7.04 -19.59
CA ALA A 197 10.52 5.60 -19.81
C ALA A 197 9.12 4.96 -19.85
N LEU A 198 8.25 5.29 -18.90
CA LEU A 198 6.87 4.82 -18.88
C LEU A 198 6.02 5.43 -19.99
N ALA A 199 6.29 6.68 -20.38
CA ALA A 199 5.62 7.27 -21.53
C ALA A 199 5.93 6.50 -22.82
N ALA A 200 7.19 6.11 -23.04
CA ALA A 200 7.56 5.22 -24.13
C ALA A 200 6.94 3.82 -23.99
N HIS A 201 6.85 3.29 -22.76
CA HIS A 201 6.21 2.00 -22.48
C HIS A 201 4.72 1.97 -22.77
N TYR A 202 4.01 3.08 -22.53
CA TYR A 202 2.58 3.23 -22.77
C TYR A 202 2.20 3.87 -24.09
N GLU A 203 3.19 4.28 -24.89
CA GLU A 203 2.98 5.02 -26.14
C GLU A 203 2.21 6.33 -25.93
N ILE A 204 2.49 7.01 -24.81
CA ILE A 204 1.91 8.31 -24.45
C ILE A 204 2.91 9.41 -24.79
N ALA A 205 2.43 10.49 -25.41
CA ALA A 205 3.26 11.66 -25.69
C ALA A 205 3.80 12.28 -24.39
N PHE A 206 5.12 12.46 -24.32
CA PHE A 206 5.80 13.10 -23.19
C PHE A 206 6.42 14.43 -23.62
N PRO A 207 6.12 15.55 -22.93
CA PRO A 207 6.68 16.85 -23.30
C PRO A 207 8.21 16.88 -23.18
N LYS A 208 8.91 17.42 -24.19
CA LYS A 208 10.38 17.41 -24.28
C LYS A 208 11.05 18.30 -23.24
N GLU A 209 10.34 19.33 -22.78
CA GLU A 209 10.78 20.28 -21.75
C GLU A 209 10.77 19.68 -20.34
N LYS A 210 10.13 18.52 -20.14
CA LYS A 210 10.10 17.82 -18.85
C LYS A 210 11.38 16.99 -18.69
N ASN A 211 11.99 17.09 -17.51
CA ASN A 211 13.07 16.20 -17.10
C ASN A 211 12.55 14.75 -16.94
N ASN A 212 13.46 13.78 -16.80
CA ASN A 212 13.11 12.37 -16.71
C ASN A 212 12.54 11.94 -15.33
N THR A 213 11.95 12.87 -14.57
CA THR A 213 11.22 12.57 -13.32
C THR A 213 9.77 12.23 -13.63
N PHE A 214 8.99 11.90 -12.59
CA PHE A 214 7.56 11.65 -12.74
C PHE A 214 6.77 12.94 -12.86
N HIS A 215 5.79 12.96 -13.75
CA HIS A 215 4.94 14.09 -14.02
C HIS A 215 3.51 13.66 -14.24
N LYS A 216 2.56 14.47 -13.75
CA LYS A 216 1.15 14.36 -14.12
C LYS A 216 0.97 14.73 -15.59
N ILE A 217 0.46 13.80 -16.39
CA ILE A 217 0.22 13.95 -17.84
C ILE A 217 -1.26 13.72 -18.13
N LYS A 218 -1.92 14.71 -18.72
CA LYS A 218 -3.32 14.62 -19.18
C LYS A 218 -3.43 13.57 -20.29
N LEU A 219 -4.42 12.69 -20.20
CA LEU A 219 -4.73 11.70 -21.21
C LEU A 219 -5.65 12.26 -22.29
N ALA A 220 -5.60 11.67 -23.49
CA ALA A 220 -6.61 11.88 -24.51
C ALA A 220 -7.96 11.28 -24.07
N LEU A 221 -9.07 11.86 -24.57
CA LEU A 221 -10.44 11.55 -24.12
C LEU A 221 -10.80 10.05 -24.17
N ASN A 222 -10.25 9.30 -25.12
CA ASN A 222 -10.55 7.88 -25.33
C ASN A 222 -9.40 6.96 -24.89
N SER A 223 -8.43 7.47 -24.12
CA SER A 223 -7.34 6.62 -23.64
C SER A 223 -7.90 5.45 -22.80
N PRO A 224 -7.42 4.22 -23.00
CA PRO A 224 -7.77 3.10 -22.12
C PRO A 224 -7.06 3.19 -20.76
N ARG A 225 -6.12 4.12 -20.60
CA ARG A 225 -5.38 4.37 -19.36
C ARG A 225 -6.17 5.24 -18.40
N GLY A 226 -5.60 5.48 -17.23
CA GLY A 226 -6.21 6.26 -16.15
C GLY A 226 -6.63 5.35 -15.01
N GLY A 227 -6.38 5.79 -13.79
CA GLY A 227 -6.56 4.97 -12.60
C GLY A 227 -5.49 3.91 -12.42
N LEU A 228 -5.48 3.30 -11.23
CA LEU A 228 -4.51 2.31 -10.81
C LEU A 228 -4.66 0.99 -11.57
N ILE A 229 -5.90 0.56 -11.84
CA ILE A 229 -6.19 -0.75 -12.47
C ILE A 229 -5.64 -0.88 -13.90
N THR A 230 -5.13 0.22 -14.47
CA THR A 230 -4.54 0.28 -15.81
C THR A 230 -3.03 0.55 -15.79
N GLN A 231 -2.39 0.60 -14.61
CA GLN A 231 -0.96 0.82 -14.44
C GLN A 231 -0.18 -0.49 -14.57
N SER A 232 1.06 -0.41 -15.08
CA SER A 232 1.90 -1.58 -15.38
C SER A 232 2.13 -2.44 -14.14
N ALA A 233 2.45 -1.85 -12.99
CA ALA A 233 2.68 -2.62 -11.76
C ALA A 233 1.44 -3.42 -11.36
N PHE A 234 0.26 -2.80 -11.28
CA PHE A 234 -1.00 -3.50 -10.96
C PHE A 234 -1.31 -4.62 -11.96
N LEU A 235 -1.14 -4.35 -13.25
CA LEU A 235 -1.41 -5.31 -14.33
C LEU A 235 -0.43 -6.48 -14.33
N THR A 236 0.83 -6.24 -13.96
CA THR A 236 1.85 -7.27 -13.80
C THR A 236 1.63 -8.10 -12.55
N THR A 237 1.24 -7.51 -11.41
CA THR A 237 0.81 -8.25 -10.20
C THR A 237 -0.28 -9.28 -10.52
N GLY A 238 -1.17 -8.93 -11.46
CA GLY A 238 -2.20 -9.81 -12.03
C GLY A 238 -1.73 -10.71 -13.18
N SER A 239 -0.50 -11.22 -13.15
CA SER A 239 0.08 -12.08 -14.18
C SER A 239 0.87 -13.24 -13.58
N ASN A 240 1.32 -14.18 -14.42
CA ASN A 240 2.29 -15.21 -14.04
C ASN A 240 3.67 -14.99 -14.67
N GLY A 241 3.91 -13.82 -15.26
CA GLY A 241 5.15 -13.44 -15.93
C GLY A 241 5.30 -13.91 -17.38
N GLU A 242 4.57 -14.96 -17.78
CA GLU A 242 4.48 -15.39 -19.19
C GLU A 242 3.24 -14.80 -19.89
N ARG A 243 2.12 -14.73 -19.17
CA ARG A 243 0.85 -14.17 -19.65
C ARG A 243 0.11 -13.40 -18.57
N SER A 244 -0.83 -12.55 -18.99
CA SER A 244 -1.82 -11.96 -18.07
C SER A 244 -2.70 -13.05 -17.44
N SER A 245 -3.25 -12.79 -16.25
CA SER A 245 -4.21 -13.67 -15.59
C SER A 245 -5.52 -12.92 -15.31
N PRO A 246 -6.61 -13.18 -16.08
CA PRO A 246 -7.92 -12.60 -15.83
C PRO A 246 -8.40 -12.90 -14.41
N VAL A 247 -8.19 -14.13 -13.94
CA VAL A 247 -8.58 -14.58 -12.61
C VAL A 247 -7.94 -13.69 -11.54
N ILE A 248 -6.61 -13.53 -11.57
CA ILE A 248 -5.89 -12.75 -10.54
C ILE A 248 -6.22 -11.26 -10.67
N ARG A 249 -6.26 -10.70 -11.87
CA ARG A 249 -6.65 -9.29 -12.08
C ARG A 249 -8.05 -9.00 -11.57
N GLY A 250 -8.98 -9.91 -11.83
CA GLY A 250 -10.35 -9.86 -11.34
C GLY A 250 -10.41 -9.89 -9.83
N ALA A 251 -9.68 -10.81 -9.20
CA ALA A 251 -9.58 -10.93 -7.75
C ALA A 251 -9.02 -9.65 -7.11
N LEU A 252 -7.93 -9.10 -7.65
CA LEU A 252 -7.34 -7.83 -7.19
C LEU A 252 -8.34 -6.67 -7.28
N VAL A 253 -9.11 -6.56 -8.37
CA VAL A 253 -10.14 -5.52 -8.47
C VAL A 253 -11.27 -5.77 -7.46
N MET A 254 -11.71 -7.01 -7.28
CA MET A 254 -12.75 -7.32 -6.29
C MET A 254 -12.32 -6.95 -4.88
N GLU A 255 -11.13 -7.36 -4.49
CA GLU A 255 -10.57 -7.07 -3.17
C GLU A 255 -10.32 -5.56 -2.97
N LYS A 256 -9.55 -4.93 -3.86
CA LYS A 256 -9.05 -3.56 -3.65
C LYS A 256 -10.07 -2.47 -4.02
N ILE A 257 -11.01 -2.75 -4.94
CA ILE A 257 -11.96 -1.75 -5.45
C ILE A 257 -13.39 -2.03 -4.97
N LEU A 258 -13.81 -3.29 -4.96
CA LEU A 258 -15.20 -3.65 -4.68
C LEU A 258 -15.46 -4.05 -3.22
N HIS A 259 -14.43 -4.04 -2.36
CA HIS A 259 -14.52 -4.48 -0.97
C HIS A 259 -15.14 -5.88 -0.83
N ASP A 260 -14.79 -6.77 -1.77
CA ASP A 260 -15.38 -8.10 -1.92
C ASP A 260 -14.25 -9.11 -2.14
N GLU A 261 -13.37 -9.26 -1.15
CA GLU A 261 -12.23 -10.16 -1.21
C GLU A 261 -12.68 -11.60 -1.50
N PRO A 262 -12.21 -12.22 -2.61
CA PRO A 262 -12.53 -13.61 -2.88
C PRO A 262 -11.96 -14.54 -1.80
N ASN A 263 -12.70 -15.61 -1.47
CA ASN A 263 -12.17 -16.66 -0.61
C ASN A 263 -10.86 -17.24 -1.19
N PRO A 264 -9.92 -17.65 -0.34
CA PRO A 264 -8.67 -18.26 -0.79
C PRO A 264 -8.97 -19.50 -1.65
N PRO A 265 -8.12 -19.77 -2.66
CA PRO A 265 -8.31 -20.93 -3.52
C PRO A 265 -8.24 -22.23 -2.71
N PRO A 266 -9.03 -23.26 -3.06
CA PRO A 266 -8.92 -24.58 -2.44
C PRO A 266 -7.49 -25.14 -2.56
N PRO A 267 -7.05 -25.99 -1.61
CA PRO A 267 -5.80 -26.73 -1.77
C PRO A 267 -5.81 -27.57 -3.06
N ASN A 268 -4.67 -27.64 -3.76
CA ASN A 268 -4.44 -28.48 -4.95
C ASN A 268 -5.27 -28.16 -6.21
N VAL A 269 -5.59 -26.88 -6.46
CA VAL A 269 -6.14 -26.47 -7.77
C VAL A 269 -5.02 -26.53 -8.82
N PRO A 270 -5.18 -27.30 -9.92
CA PRO A 270 -4.19 -27.34 -11.01
C PRO A 270 -4.04 -25.96 -11.66
N GLU A 271 -2.81 -25.63 -12.06
CA GLU A 271 -2.54 -24.43 -12.85
C GLU A 271 -3.30 -24.45 -14.18
N LEU A 272 -3.66 -23.26 -14.68
CA LEU A 272 -4.42 -23.11 -15.94
C LEU A 272 -3.71 -23.77 -17.15
N ASP A 273 -2.37 -23.86 -17.11
CA ASP A 273 -1.56 -24.51 -18.15
C ASP A 273 -1.74 -26.02 -18.24
N GLU A 274 -2.15 -26.66 -17.14
CA GLU A 274 -2.45 -28.09 -17.13
C GLU A 274 -3.86 -28.39 -17.66
N ALA A 275 -4.67 -27.35 -17.91
CA ALA A 275 -6.06 -27.53 -18.34
C ALA A 275 -6.19 -27.95 -19.82
N SER A 276 -5.17 -27.72 -20.67
CA SER A 276 -5.21 -28.16 -22.07
C SER A 276 -3.84 -28.34 -22.72
N ASN A 277 -3.65 -29.46 -23.42
CA ASN A 277 -2.50 -29.70 -24.30
C ASN A 277 -2.60 -28.99 -25.67
N LYS A 278 -3.68 -28.23 -25.92
CA LYS A 278 -3.88 -27.49 -27.17
C LYS A 278 -3.72 -25.99 -26.92
N PRO A 279 -3.05 -25.25 -27.83
CA PRO A 279 -2.99 -23.80 -27.71
C PRO A 279 -4.40 -23.19 -27.72
N MET A 280 -4.73 -22.44 -26.67
CA MET A 280 -6.00 -21.73 -26.50
C MET A 280 -5.76 -20.26 -26.16
N THR A 281 -6.76 -19.42 -26.42
CA THR A 281 -6.77 -18.04 -25.88
C THR A 281 -6.85 -18.08 -24.36
N ASN A 282 -6.35 -17.03 -23.70
CA ASN A 282 -6.45 -16.90 -22.25
C ASN A 282 -7.89 -16.99 -21.75
N ARG A 283 -8.80 -16.33 -22.47
CA ARG A 283 -10.25 -16.41 -22.22
C ARG A 283 -10.78 -17.84 -22.32
N GLN A 284 -10.39 -18.61 -23.33
CA GLN A 284 -10.81 -20.01 -23.48
C GLN A 284 -10.28 -20.89 -22.36
N MET A 285 -9.03 -20.68 -21.91
CA MET A 285 -8.46 -21.45 -20.79
C MET A 285 -9.23 -21.20 -19.49
N VAL A 286 -9.53 -19.94 -19.18
CA VAL A 286 -10.33 -19.59 -17.99
C VAL A 286 -11.74 -20.17 -18.09
N LEU A 287 -12.41 -20.03 -19.24
CA LEU A 287 -13.75 -20.62 -19.44
C LEU A 287 -13.74 -22.16 -19.37
N LEU A 288 -12.65 -22.80 -19.79
CA LEU A 288 -12.47 -24.25 -19.65
C LEU A 288 -12.35 -24.64 -18.17
N HIS A 289 -11.58 -23.88 -17.38
CA HIS A 289 -11.43 -24.07 -15.94
C HIS A 289 -12.77 -23.90 -15.20
N GLN A 290 -13.55 -22.87 -15.59
CA GLN A 290 -14.88 -22.61 -15.04
C GLN A 290 -15.92 -23.71 -15.32
N LYS A 291 -15.70 -24.66 -16.25
CA LYS A 291 -16.68 -25.72 -16.51
C LYS A 291 -16.93 -26.62 -15.30
N ARG A 292 -16.03 -26.63 -14.32
CA ARG A 292 -16.25 -27.31 -13.04
C ARG A 292 -17.20 -26.47 -12.19
N ALA A 293 -18.37 -27.02 -11.85
CA ALA A 293 -19.42 -26.31 -11.11
C ALA A 293 -18.92 -25.69 -9.79
N THR A 294 -17.97 -26.36 -9.11
CA THR A 294 -17.32 -25.87 -7.89
C THR A 294 -16.45 -24.63 -8.09
N CYS A 295 -15.89 -24.43 -9.28
CA CYS A 295 -15.08 -23.27 -9.61
C CYS A 295 -15.96 -22.10 -10.08
N ALA A 296 -16.99 -22.39 -10.88
CA ALA A 296 -17.89 -21.38 -11.42
C ALA A 296 -18.59 -20.54 -10.33
N SER A 297 -19.00 -21.18 -9.22
CA SER A 297 -19.75 -20.50 -8.16
C SER A 297 -19.01 -19.30 -7.54
N CYS A 298 -17.68 -19.32 -7.51
CA CYS A 298 -16.87 -18.23 -6.96
C CYS A 298 -16.22 -17.36 -8.05
N HIS A 299 -15.96 -17.90 -9.24
CA HIS A 299 -15.16 -17.23 -10.27
C HIS A 299 -15.93 -16.34 -11.24
N VAL A 300 -17.25 -16.51 -11.41
CA VAL A 300 -18.03 -15.80 -12.44
C VAL A 300 -17.82 -14.28 -12.40
N LYS A 301 -17.81 -13.70 -11.19
CA LYS A 301 -17.60 -12.25 -11.01
C LYS A 301 -16.15 -11.84 -11.34
N MET A 302 -15.16 -12.51 -10.73
CA MET A 302 -13.75 -12.14 -10.89
C MET A 302 -13.29 -12.31 -12.34
N ASP A 303 -13.64 -13.42 -12.98
CA ASP A 303 -13.17 -13.72 -14.34
C ASP A 303 -13.79 -12.74 -15.34
N ALA A 304 -15.06 -12.37 -15.16
CA ALA A 304 -15.70 -11.34 -15.98
C ALA A 304 -14.91 -10.02 -15.89
N ILE A 305 -14.65 -9.53 -14.67
CA ILE A 305 -13.87 -8.30 -14.43
C ILE A 305 -12.49 -8.41 -15.08
N GLY A 306 -11.80 -9.53 -14.85
CA GLY A 306 -10.49 -9.82 -15.44
C GLY A 306 -10.47 -9.75 -16.96
N PHE A 307 -11.48 -10.29 -17.63
CA PHE A 307 -11.61 -10.20 -19.08
C PHE A 307 -11.74 -8.77 -19.60
N GLY A 308 -12.22 -7.82 -18.79
CA GLY A 308 -12.24 -6.40 -19.16
C GLY A 308 -10.85 -5.77 -19.28
N LEU A 309 -9.84 -6.40 -18.67
CA LEU A 309 -8.45 -5.93 -18.65
C LEU A 309 -7.55 -6.73 -19.60
N GLU A 310 -8.07 -7.66 -20.39
CA GLU A 310 -7.26 -8.56 -21.21
C GLU A 310 -6.57 -7.88 -22.40
N ASN A 311 -7.01 -6.69 -22.81
CA ASN A 311 -6.24 -5.87 -23.76
C ASN A 311 -4.91 -5.38 -23.20
N PHE A 312 -4.69 -5.47 -21.89
CA PHE A 312 -3.37 -5.25 -21.31
C PHE A 312 -2.60 -6.57 -21.25
N ASP A 313 -1.38 -6.61 -21.79
CA ASP A 313 -0.50 -7.76 -21.70
C ASP A 313 0.10 -7.93 -20.28
N THR A 314 0.99 -8.91 -20.12
CA THR A 314 1.68 -9.26 -18.86
C THR A 314 2.41 -8.07 -18.21
N ILE A 315 2.96 -7.16 -19.02
CA ILE A 315 3.71 -5.98 -18.57
C ILE A 315 2.86 -4.70 -18.62
N GLY A 316 1.56 -4.87 -18.85
CA GLY A 316 0.57 -3.81 -18.89
C GLY A 316 0.59 -2.97 -20.17
N ARG A 317 1.17 -3.43 -21.28
CA ARG A 317 1.04 -2.76 -22.59
C ARG A 317 -0.27 -3.10 -23.27
N TRP A 318 -0.76 -2.21 -24.11
CA TRP A 318 -1.95 -2.48 -24.89
C TRP A 318 -1.65 -3.49 -26.01
N ARG A 319 -2.61 -4.38 -26.26
CA ARG A 319 -2.62 -5.34 -27.37
C ARG A 319 -4.05 -5.56 -27.85
N ASP A 320 -4.21 -5.75 -29.16
CA ASP A 320 -5.50 -6.11 -29.78
C ASP A 320 -5.60 -7.61 -30.06
N THR A 321 -4.46 -8.30 -30.09
CA THR A 321 -4.39 -9.74 -30.37
C THR A 321 -3.51 -10.45 -29.35
N GLU A 322 -3.71 -11.76 -29.24
CA GLU A 322 -2.91 -12.65 -28.40
C GLU A 322 -2.33 -13.79 -29.23
N LYS A 323 -1.13 -14.24 -28.87
CA LYS A 323 -0.48 -15.35 -29.55
C LYS A 323 -1.03 -16.68 -29.03
N VAL A 324 -1.69 -17.43 -29.90
CA VAL A 324 -2.21 -18.77 -29.63
C VAL A 324 -1.51 -19.77 -30.55
N GLY A 325 -0.49 -20.44 -30.01
CA GLY A 325 0.40 -21.29 -30.81
C GLY A 325 1.13 -20.47 -31.87
N LYS A 326 0.83 -20.73 -33.15
CA LYS A 326 1.40 -19.98 -34.30
C LYS A 326 0.51 -18.85 -34.82
N LYS A 327 -0.68 -18.65 -34.24
CA LYS A 327 -1.68 -17.68 -34.73
C LYS A 327 -1.76 -16.48 -33.78
N HIS A 328 -2.14 -15.32 -34.32
CA HIS A 328 -2.60 -14.18 -33.54
C HIS A 328 -4.13 -14.17 -33.57
N VAL A 329 -4.74 -14.16 -32.39
CA VAL A 329 -6.20 -14.22 -32.23
C VAL A 329 -6.67 -12.90 -31.61
N PRO A 330 -7.72 -12.26 -32.14
CA PRO A 330 -8.26 -11.04 -31.54
C PRO A 330 -8.70 -11.25 -30.10
N ILE A 331 -8.30 -10.33 -29.23
CA ILE A 331 -8.74 -10.31 -27.84
C ILE A 331 -10.21 -9.92 -27.81
N LYS A 332 -10.99 -10.65 -27.02
CA LYS A 332 -12.39 -10.35 -26.76
C LYS A 332 -12.50 -9.82 -25.34
N PRO A 333 -12.28 -8.51 -25.13
CA PRO A 333 -12.50 -7.92 -23.84
C PRO A 333 -13.99 -7.94 -23.48
N GLY A 334 -14.29 -7.76 -22.21
CA GLY A 334 -15.66 -7.59 -21.74
C GLY A 334 -16.29 -8.81 -21.10
N GLY A 335 -17.41 -8.57 -20.45
CA GLY A 335 -18.09 -9.55 -19.62
C GLY A 335 -19.46 -9.09 -19.17
N ILE A 336 -20.14 -9.99 -18.47
CA ILE A 336 -21.42 -9.75 -17.83
C ILE A 336 -21.21 -10.06 -16.35
N LEU A 337 -21.45 -9.09 -15.47
CA LEU A 337 -21.39 -9.30 -14.04
C LEU A 337 -22.63 -10.08 -13.54
N PRO A 338 -22.57 -10.73 -12.36
CA PRO A 338 -23.72 -11.46 -11.82
C PRO A 338 -25.01 -10.63 -11.65
N ASN A 339 -24.87 -9.31 -11.48
CA ASN A 339 -26.00 -8.39 -11.40
C ASN A 339 -26.58 -7.99 -12.78
N GLY A 340 -26.06 -8.55 -13.88
CA GLY A 340 -26.52 -8.29 -15.25
C GLY A 340 -25.86 -7.10 -15.94
N GLN A 341 -25.05 -6.29 -15.25
CA GLN A 341 -24.30 -5.20 -15.89
C GLN A 341 -23.33 -5.77 -16.93
N LYS A 342 -23.29 -5.16 -18.12
CA LYS A 342 -22.44 -5.56 -19.23
C LYS A 342 -21.42 -4.48 -19.54
N PHE A 343 -20.23 -4.89 -19.95
CA PHE A 343 -19.19 -4.01 -20.48
C PHE A 343 -18.42 -4.73 -21.58
N ASN A 344 -17.95 -3.97 -22.57
CA ASN A 344 -17.28 -4.51 -23.74
C ASN A 344 -15.78 -4.23 -23.76
N ASN A 345 -15.27 -3.35 -22.89
CA ASN A 345 -13.86 -2.93 -22.88
C ASN A 345 -13.47 -2.34 -21.52
N ALA A 346 -12.19 -2.01 -21.34
CA ALA A 346 -11.66 -1.45 -20.10
C ALA A 346 -12.33 -0.13 -19.68
N ASN A 347 -12.67 0.74 -20.63
CA ASN A 347 -13.35 2.01 -20.33
C ASN A 347 -14.78 1.79 -19.81
N GLU A 348 -15.51 0.85 -20.41
CA GLU A 348 -16.84 0.46 -19.91
C GLU A 348 -16.75 -0.28 -18.57
N LEU A 349 -15.71 -1.10 -18.36
CA LEU A 349 -15.45 -1.71 -17.05
C LEU A 349 -15.23 -0.62 -15.98
N LYS A 350 -14.39 0.38 -16.25
CA LYS A 350 -14.18 1.53 -15.34
C LYS A 350 -15.50 2.20 -14.98
N LYS A 351 -16.39 2.45 -15.95
CA LYS A 351 -17.74 3.00 -15.70
C LYS A 351 -18.59 2.13 -14.79
N VAL A 352 -18.52 0.81 -14.93
CA VAL A 352 -19.22 -0.13 -14.04
C VAL A 352 -18.66 -0.06 -12.62
N LEU A 353 -17.33 -0.11 -12.47
CA LEU A 353 -16.65 -0.04 -11.16
C LEU A 353 -16.90 1.30 -10.45
N LEU A 354 -17.00 2.40 -11.19
CA LEU A 354 -17.36 3.72 -10.65
C LEU A 354 -18.74 3.76 -9.98
N THR A 355 -19.60 2.76 -10.16
CA THR A 355 -20.86 2.66 -9.40
C THR A 355 -20.66 2.20 -7.95
N ASN A 356 -19.44 1.80 -7.57
CA ASN A 356 -19.09 1.25 -6.26
C ASN A 356 -18.13 2.16 -5.49
N GLU A 357 -18.32 3.48 -5.58
CA GLU A 357 -17.45 4.46 -4.89
C GLU A 357 -17.46 4.29 -3.36
N LYS A 358 -18.59 3.84 -2.79
CA LYS A 358 -18.70 3.60 -1.34
C LYS A 358 -17.82 2.42 -0.94
N GLU A 359 -17.90 1.32 -1.66
CA GLU A 359 -17.14 0.10 -1.40
C GLU A 359 -15.63 0.37 -1.50
N LEU A 360 -15.19 1.08 -2.54
CA LEU A 360 -13.80 1.54 -2.65
C LEU A 360 -13.38 2.39 -1.44
N ALA A 361 -14.23 3.33 -1.02
CA ALA A 361 -13.93 4.19 0.12
C ALA A 361 -13.85 3.41 1.45
N THR A 362 -14.74 2.43 1.65
CA THR A 362 -14.71 1.53 2.81
C THR A 362 -13.41 0.74 2.83
N GLN A 363 -13.06 0.10 1.70
CA GLN A 363 -11.84 -0.70 1.56
C GLN A 363 -10.59 0.13 1.91
N LEU A 364 -10.48 1.34 1.36
CA LEU A 364 -9.34 2.22 1.62
C LEU A 364 -9.30 2.68 3.08
N THR A 365 -10.46 2.97 3.66
CA THR A 365 -10.58 3.38 5.07
C THR A 365 -10.11 2.26 5.99
N GLU A 366 -10.57 1.03 5.78
CA GLU A 366 -10.12 -0.15 6.55
C GLU A 366 -8.63 -0.42 6.37
N SER A 367 -8.13 -0.27 5.15
CA SER A 367 -6.70 -0.45 4.85
C SER A 367 -5.84 0.61 5.53
N LEU A 368 -6.26 1.88 5.51
CA LEU A 368 -5.57 2.98 6.18
C LEU A 368 -5.61 2.82 7.70
N LEU A 369 -6.73 2.38 8.26
CA LEU A 369 -6.83 2.03 9.68
C LEU A 369 -5.90 0.87 10.01
N THR A 370 -5.89 -0.20 9.21
CA THR A 370 -4.98 -1.34 9.39
C THR A 370 -3.52 -0.89 9.42
N TYR A 371 -3.14 -0.05 8.45
CA TYR A 371 -1.79 0.52 8.35
C TYR A 371 -1.46 1.42 9.56
N GLY A 372 -2.39 2.28 9.98
CA GLY A 372 -2.17 3.24 11.07
C GLY A 372 -2.21 2.62 12.48
N LEU A 373 -2.99 1.57 12.67
CA LEU A 373 -3.14 0.86 13.95
C LEU A 373 -2.13 -0.29 14.10
N GLY A 374 -1.58 -0.81 13.00
CA GLY A 374 -0.68 -1.96 13.02
C GLY A 374 -1.37 -3.29 13.35
N ARG A 375 -2.70 -3.36 13.19
CA ARG A 375 -3.52 -4.57 13.34
C ARG A 375 -4.63 -4.59 12.30
N THR A 376 -5.16 -5.77 12.00
CA THR A 376 -6.35 -5.91 11.15
C THR A 376 -7.58 -5.31 11.81
N ILE A 377 -8.50 -4.78 10.99
CA ILE A 377 -9.83 -4.36 11.43
C ILE A 377 -10.66 -5.58 11.80
N GLU A 378 -11.34 -5.51 12.93
CA GLU A 378 -12.18 -6.58 13.45
C GLU A 378 -13.66 -6.24 13.26
N PHE A 379 -14.54 -7.24 13.43
CA PHE A 379 -15.99 -7.01 13.41
C PHE A 379 -16.44 -5.94 14.42
N SER A 380 -15.75 -5.82 15.55
CA SER A 380 -16.05 -4.82 16.59
C SER A 380 -15.74 -3.37 16.16
N ASP A 381 -14.96 -3.18 15.09
CA ASP A 381 -14.59 -1.86 14.55
C ASP A 381 -15.56 -1.38 13.44
N ALA A 382 -16.51 -2.21 13.01
CA ALA A 382 -17.36 -1.96 11.83
C ALA A 382 -18.14 -0.64 11.92
N ASP A 383 -18.68 -0.31 13.10
CA ASP A 383 -19.41 0.94 13.33
C ASP A 383 -18.50 2.17 13.18
N ASP A 384 -17.25 2.09 13.63
CA ASP A 384 -16.26 3.16 13.51
C ASP A 384 -15.87 3.37 12.02
N VAL A 385 -15.68 2.27 11.27
CA VAL A 385 -15.41 2.31 9.81
C VAL A 385 -16.56 2.92 9.04
N GLU A 386 -17.80 2.50 9.32
CA GLU A 386 -18.99 3.04 8.67
C GLU A 386 -19.15 4.53 8.99
N LEU A 387 -18.91 4.94 10.24
CA LEU A 387 -18.98 6.34 10.64
C LEU A 387 -17.97 7.22 9.89
N ILE A 388 -16.71 6.78 9.77
CA ILE A 388 -15.68 7.49 8.99
C ILE A 388 -16.10 7.59 7.53
N THR A 389 -16.50 6.47 6.92
CA THR A 389 -16.88 6.41 5.50
C THR A 389 -18.10 7.28 5.20
N ASN A 390 -19.09 7.30 6.09
CA ASN A 390 -20.28 8.15 5.97
C ASN A 390 -19.93 9.64 6.05
N ARG A 391 -18.96 10.05 6.88
CA ARG A 391 -18.49 11.45 6.95
C ARG A 391 -17.82 11.89 5.66
N LEU A 392 -17.07 11.01 5.01
CA LEU A 392 -16.36 11.28 3.77
C LEU A 392 -17.28 11.37 2.54
N ARG A 393 -18.49 10.77 2.61
CA ARG A 393 -19.45 10.77 1.51
C ARG A 393 -19.80 12.18 1.03
N LYS A 394 -20.00 13.12 1.95
CA LYS A 394 -20.41 14.51 1.62
C LYS A 394 -19.36 15.25 0.79
N ASP A 395 -18.09 14.87 0.93
CA ASP A 395 -16.95 15.51 0.27
C ASP A 395 -16.46 14.70 -0.95
N GLY A 396 -17.14 13.60 -1.29
CA GLY A 396 -16.82 12.74 -2.43
C GLY A 396 -15.63 11.81 -2.20
N TYR A 397 -15.43 11.35 -0.96
CA TYR A 397 -14.40 10.38 -0.58
C TYR A 397 -12.97 10.78 -0.97
N ARG A 398 -12.58 12.03 -0.69
CA ARG A 398 -11.24 12.54 -1.05
C ARG A 398 -10.14 11.96 -0.17
N LEU A 399 -8.98 11.66 -0.76
CA LEU A 399 -7.94 10.87 -0.08
C LEU A 399 -7.25 11.59 1.08
N ARG A 400 -6.94 12.88 0.97
CA ARG A 400 -6.31 13.61 2.08
C ARG A 400 -7.28 13.74 3.26
N ASP A 401 -8.55 13.99 2.94
CA ASP A 401 -9.63 14.04 3.94
C ASP A 401 -9.83 12.66 4.61
N MET A 402 -9.75 11.57 3.84
CA MET A 402 -9.80 10.20 4.37
C MET A 402 -8.68 9.91 5.37
N ILE A 403 -7.43 10.28 5.04
CA ILE A 403 -6.30 10.14 5.97
C ILE A 403 -6.53 10.96 7.25
N ARG A 404 -7.07 12.18 7.13
CA ARG A 404 -7.41 13.02 8.28
C ARG A 404 -8.52 12.39 9.15
N GLU A 405 -9.60 11.90 8.55
CA GLU A 405 -10.70 11.27 9.29
C GLU A 405 -10.22 10.00 10.02
N VAL A 406 -9.36 9.19 9.37
CA VAL A 406 -8.71 8.04 10.02
C VAL A 406 -7.88 8.49 11.22
N ALA A 407 -6.96 9.46 11.05
CA ALA A 407 -6.09 9.95 12.12
C ALA A 407 -6.87 10.55 13.30
N THR A 408 -8.00 11.20 13.02
CA THR A 408 -8.81 11.91 14.03
C THR A 408 -9.93 11.05 14.63
N SER A 409 -10.12 9.83 14.13
CA SER A 409 -11.16 8.90 14.57
C SER A 409 -11.01 8.49 16.05
N PRO A 410 -12.11 8.11 16.71
CA PRO A 410 -12.04 7.50 18.04
C PRO A 410 -11.16 6.25 18.05
N LEU A 411 -11.24 5.43 16.98
CA LEU A 411 -10.48 4.18 16.88
C LEU A 411 -8.97 4.43 16.90
N PHE A 412 -8.48 5.46 16.20
CA PHE A 412 -7.07 5.84 16.20
C PHE A 412 -6.56 6.33 17.57
N LYS A 413 -7.45 6.83 18.43
CA LYS A 413 -7.13 7.36 19.77
C LYS A 413 -7.26 6.32 20.88
N LYS A 414 -7.80 5.14 20.57
CA LYS A 414 -7.96 4.02 21.51
C LYS A 414 -6.79 3.05 21.40
N LYS A 415 -6.47 2.39 22.51
CA LYS A 415 -5.56 1.25 22.64
C LYS A 415 -6.16 0.04 21.95
#